data_AF-A0A354PD97-F1
#
_entry.id   AF-A0A354PD97-F1
#
_cell.length_a   1.000
_cell.length_b   1.000
_cell.length_c   1.000
_cell.angle_alpha   90.00
_cell.angle_beta   90.00
_cell.angle_gamma   90.00
#
_symmetry.space_group_name_H-M   'P 1'
#
loop_
_entity.id
_entity.type
_entity.pdbx_description
1 polymer ?
#
loop_
_entity_poly.entity_id
_entity_poly.type
_entity_poly.pdbx_seq_one_letter_code
_entity_poly.pdbx_strand_id
1 'polypeptide(L)'
;MSPKPDPNAKRPTIAEKLKGLIQRNKPEEPPENKLLTRCDKCNKAIIFSPAIRGTFVDCPDCGNSVKLRTRYETEQRHAVISGKPTSEPKAFVVPNVELLAKSKHREYRRTCKRCGKVWHSLLSREKEITNQGNESQCFACVSCCNPTVAVKAMQNKAAVKSELGRLRSCPECGSGVYDETVV
;
A
#
# COMPACT_ATOMS: atom_id res chain seq x y z
N MET A 1 43.25 25.72 15.32
CA MET A 1 44.37 25.34 14.42
C MET A 1 43.76 24.82 13.13
N SER A 2 43.90 25.55 12.02
CA SER A 2 43.32 25.14 10.73
C SER A 2 44.22 24.07 10.08
N PRO A 3 43.67 23.00 9.50
CA PRO A 3 44.46 21.96 8.86
C PRO A 3 45.25 22.55 7.67
N LYS A 4 46.55 22.21 7.61
CA LYS A 4 47.40 22.57 6.47
C LYS A 4 46.96 21.74 5.25
N PRO A 5 46.82 22.34 4.07
CA PRO A 5 46.43 21.62 2.86
C PRO A 5 47.51 20.59 2.46
N ASP A 6 47.07 19.40 2.06
CA ASP A 6 47.93 18.30 1.62
C ASP A 6 48.63 18.67 0.30
N PRO A 7 49.98 18.70 0.25
CA PRO A 7 50.72 19.05 -0.96
C PRO A 7 50.62 18.00 -2.07
N ASN A 8 50.13 16.79 -1.79
CA ASN A 8 49.96 15.72 -2.77
C ASN A 8 48.53 15.57 -3.31
N ALA A 9 47.62 16.49 -2.96
CA ALA A 9 46.27 16.47 -3.52
C ALA A 9 46.32 16.69 -5.04
N LYS A 10 46.06 15.62 -5.80
CA LYS A 10 45.95 15.67 -7.27
C LYS A 10 44.93 16.74 -7.66
N ARG A 11 45.37 17.72 -8.45
CA ARG A 11 44.48 18.76 -8.97
C ARG A 11 43.38 18.09 -9.81
N PRO A 12 42.09 18.30 -9.49
CA PRO A 12 41.01 17.74 -10.28
C PRO A 12 41.10 18.31 -11.69
N THR A 13 40.95 17.42 -12.66
CA THR A 13 40.96 17.76 -14.08
C THR A 13 39.78 18.69 -14.41
N ILE A 14 39.91 19.46 -15.49
CA ILE A 14 38.83 20.35 -15.97
C ILE A 14 37.54 19.54 -16.21
N ALA A 15 37.66 18.28 -16.65
CA ALA A 15 36.53 17.36 -16.82
C ALA A 15 35.84 16.98 -15.49
N GLU A 16 36.59 16.81 -14.40
CA GLU A 16 36.03 16.52 -13.07
C GLU A 16 35.35 17.75 -12.45
N LYS A 17 35.91 18.94 -12.66
CA LYS A 17 35.24 20.20 -12.26
C LYS A 17 33.94 20.43 -13.03
N LEU A 18 33.88 20.07 -14.31
CA LEU A 18 32.66 20.20 -15.12
C LEU A 18 31.55 19.23 -14.67
N LYS A 19 31.89 17.98 -14.32
CA LYS A 19 30.90 17.00 -13.81
C LYS A 19 30.24 17.45 -12.50
N GLY A 20 30.99 18.10 -11.61
CA GLY A 20 30.46 18.64 -10.35
C GLY A 20 29.55 19.86 -10.50
N LEU A 21 29.59 20.57 -11.63
CA LEU A 21 28.69 21.69 -11.94
C LEU A 21 27.38 21.22 -12.59
N ILE A 22 27.43 20.16 -13.40
CA ILE A 22 26.24 19.58 -14.05
C ILE A 22 25.30 18.95 -13.02
N GLN A 23 25.81 18.39 -11.92
CA GLN A 23 24.97 17.82 -10.84
C GLN A 23 24.24 18.87 -9.99
N ARG A 24 24.59 20.16 -10.04
CA ARG A 24 23.91 21.21 -9.27
C ARG A 24 22.76 21.89 -10.00
N ASN A 25 22.62 21.62 -11.30
CA ASN A 25 21.53 22.12 -12.14
C ASN A 25 20.74 20.94 -12.72
N LYS A 26 20.41 19.94 -11.89
CA LYS A 26 19.34 19.02 -12.25
C LYS A 26 18.05 19.83 -12.17
N PRO A 27 17.33 20.09 -13.28
CA PRO A 27 16.04 20.74 -13.19
C PRO A 27 15.18 19.90 -12.25
N GLU A 28 14.67 20.51 -11.18
CA GLU A 28 13.62 19.89 -10.38
C GLU A 28 12.52 19.55 -11.36
N GLU A 29 12.27 18.25 -11.55
CA GLU A 29 11.16 17.78 -12.36
C GLU A 29 9.90 18.49 -11.83
N PRO A 30 9.15 19.19 -12.70
CA PRO A 30 7.95 19.88 -12.26
C PRO A 30 7.05 18.85 -11.54
N PRO A 31 6.48 19.15 -10.36
CA PRO A 31 5.66 18.19 -9.61
C PRO A 31 4.44 17.81 -10.46
N GLU A 32 4.57 16.71 -11.19
CA GLU A 32 3.86 16.44 -12.44
C GLU A 32 2.42 15.95 -12.27
N ASN A 33 1.81 16.11 -11.10
CA ASN A 33 0.47 15.59 -10.86
C ASN A 33 -0.39 16.49 -9.97
N LYS A 34 -0.32 17.82 -10.14
CA LYS A 34 -1.32 18.70 -9.52
C LYS A 34 -2.64 18.59 -10.27
N LEU A 35 -3.71 18.28 -9.54
CA LEU A 35 -5.05 18.19 -10.11
C LEU A 35 -5.82 19.48 -9.85
N LEU A 36 -6.68 19.83 -10.79
CA LEU A 36 -7.53 21.02 -10.72
C LEU A 36 -8.98 20.58 -10.51
N THR A 37 -9.63 21.07 -9.46
CA THR A 37 -11.10 21.03 -9.31
C THR A 37 -11.63 22.45 -9.17
N ARG A 38 -12.95 22.65 -9.24
CA ARG A 38 -13.59 23.96 -9.00
C ARG A 38 -14.52 23.87 -7.79
N CYS A 39 -14.58 24.93 -7.00
CA CYS A 39 -15.52 25.03 -5.88
C CYS A 39 -16.94 25.22 -6.42
N ASP A 40 -17.90 24.42 -5.95
CA ASP A 40 -19.30 24.51 -6.40
C ASP A 40 -19.98 25.85 -6.00
N LYS A 41 -19.47 26.54 -4.96
CA LYS A 41 -20.06 27.79 -4.46
C LYS A 41 -19.52 29.05 -5.14
N CYS A 42 -18.19 29.15 -5.29
CA CYS A 42 -17.54 30.36 -5.82
C CYS A 42 -16.88 30.16 -7.20
N ASN A 43 -16.92 28.94 -7.75
CA ASN A 43 -16.35 28.55 -9.06
C ASN A 43 -14.84 28.78 -9.22
N LYS A 44 -14.12 29.10 -8.13
CA LYS A 44 -12.65 29.23 -8.11
C LYS A 44 -11.98 27.87 -8.16
N ALA A 45 -10.82 27.84 -8.80
CA ALA A 45 -10.05 26.62 -8.98
C ALA A 45 -9.28 26.26 -7.69
N ILE A 46 -9.35 24.99 -7.31
CA ILE A 46 -8.63 24.42 -6.17
C ILE A 46 -7.61 23.44 -6.74
N ILE A 47 -6.34 23.69 -6.42
CA ILE A 47 -5.22 22.83 -6.83
C ILE A 47 -4.89 21.89 -5.67
N PHE A 48 -4.86 20.58 -5.93
CA PHE A 48 -4.61 19.59 -4.89
C PHE A 48 -3.68 18.46 -5.34
N SER A 49 -3.09 17.80 -4.35
CA SER A 49 -2.25 16.61 -4.56
C SER A 49 -3.14 15.36 -4.80
N PRO A 50 -2.77 14.42 -5.67
CA PRO A 50 -3.54 13.20 -5.91
C PRO A 50 -3.71 12.34 -4.65
N ALA A 51 -2.81 12.49 -3.68
CA ALA A 51 -2.82 11.74 -2.43
C ALA A 51 -4.07 12.02 -1.56
N ILE A 52 -4.74 13.16 -1.75
CA ILE A 52 -5.94 13.54 -1.01
C ILE A 52 -7.24 13.37 -1.81
N ARG A 53 -7.23 12.58 -2.90
CA ARG A 53 -8.47 12.22 -3.61
C ARG A 53 -9.42 11.46 -2.68
N GLY A 54 -10.71 11.74 -2.79
CA GLY A 54 -11.75 11.10 -1.97
C GLY A 54 -12.00 11.79 -0.62
N THR A 55 -11.19 12.77 -0.22
CA THR A 55 -11.43 13.56 0.99
C THR A 55 -12.17 14.86 0.68
N PHE A 56 -12.71 15.49 1.72
CA PHE A 56 -13.21 16.87 1.65
C PHE A 56 -12.06 17.84 1.90
N VAL A 57 -12.03 18.94 1.15
CA VAL A 57 -11.11 20.06 1.38
C VAL A 57 -11.90 21.35 1.38
N ASP A 58 -11.53 22.29 2.25
CA ASP A 58 -12.20 23.59 2.30
C ASP A 58 -11.65 24.51 1.21
N CYS A 59 -12.56 25.18 0.50
CA CYS A 59 -12.19 26.18 -0.49
C CYS A 59 -11.53 27.38 0.21
N PRO A 60 -10.30 27.77 -0.17
CA PRO A 60 -9.56 28.84 0.50
C PRO A 60 -10.24 30.21 0.38
N ASP A 61 -11.09 30.40 -0.63
CA ASP A 61 -11.73 31.69 -0.89
C ASP A 61 -13.08 31.88 -0.18
N CYS A 62 -13.87 30.81 -0.01
CA CYS A 62 -15.23 30.91 0.53
C CYS A 62 -15.52 30.00 1.72
N GLY A 63 -14.55 29.19 2.14
CA GLY A 63 -14.67 28.25 3.26
C GLY A 63 -15.62 27.07 3.02
N ASN A 64 -16.14 26.89 1.80
CA ASN A 64 -17.04 25.79 1.50
C ASN A 64 -16.28 24.47 1.34
N SER A 65 -16.72 23.41 2.00
CA SER A 65 -16.13 22.07 1.86
C SER A 65 -16.47 21.46 0.49
N VAL A 66 -15.44 21.07 -0.25
CA VAL A 66 -15.53 20.48 -1.59
C VAL A 66 -15.02 19.05 -1.54
N LYS A 67 -15.84 18.09 -1.99
CA LYS A 67 -15.42 16.69 -2.12
C LYS A 67 -14.52 16.53 -3.34
N LEU A 68 -13.27 16.12 -3.13
CA LEU A 68 -12.33 15.84 -4.21
C LEU A 68 -12.72 14.52 -4.90
N ARG A 69 -13.37 14.64 -6.06
CA ARG A 69 -13.85 13.48 -6.82
C ARG A 69 -12.70 12.61 -7.30
N THR A 70 -12.95 11.31 -7.30
CA THR A 70 -12.06 10.33 -7.92
C THR A 70 -12.09 10.49 -9.44
N ARG A 71 -11.03 10.04 -10.12
CA ARG A 71 -10.96 10.02 -11.59
C ARG A 71 -12.19 9.32 -12.20
N TYR A 72 -12.63 8.24 -11.58
CA TYR A 72 -13.81 7.48 -11.98
C TYR A 72 -15.10 8.31 -11.95
N GLU A 73 -15.33 9.06 -10.86
CA GLU A 73 -16.49 9.95 -10.74
C GLU A 73 -16.44 11.13 -11.74
N THR A 74 -15.25 11.61 -12.09
CA THR A 74 -15.08 12.65 -13.13
C THR A 74 -15.42 12.11 -14.52
N GLU A 75 -14.94 10.91 -14.86
CA GLU A 75 -15.18 10.26 -16.15
C GLU A 75 -16.68 9.96 -16.36
N GLN A 76 -17.39 9.50 -15.32
CA GLN A 76 -18.84 9.29 -15.38
C GLN A 76 -19.63 10.58 -15.65
N ARG A 77 -19.22 11.72 -15.06
CA ARG A 77 -19.96 12.99 -15.26
C ARG A 77 -19.79 13.55 -16.67
N HIS A 78 -18.60 13.42 -17.26
CA HIS A 78 -18.37 13.84 -18.64
C HIS A 78 -19.14 12.98 -19.65
N ALA A 79 -19.30 11.68 -19.37
CA ALA A 79 -20.14 10.81 -20.20
C ALA A 79 -21.60 11.29 -20.26
N VAL A 80 -22.19 11.66 -19.12
CA VAL A 80 -23.58 12.16 -19.05
C VAL A 80 -23.78 13.48 -19.80
N ILE A 81 -22.82 14.41 -19.68
CA ILE A 81 -22.94 15.75 -20.32
C ILE A 81 -22.72 15.67 -21.83
N SER A 82 -21.88 14.76 -22.31
CA SER A 82 -21.52 14.69 -23.74
C SER A 82 -22.57 14.03 -24.64
N GLY A 83 -23.65 13.48 -24.10
CA GLY A 83 -24.70 12.79 -24.87
C GLY A 83 -24.18 11.60 -25.70
N LYS A 84 -22.92 11.22 -25.55
CA LYS A 84 -22.37 10.03 -26.19
C LYS A 84 -22.92 8.82 -25.47
N PRO A 85 -23.58 7.87 -26.17
CA PRO A 85 -23.84 6.57 -25.59
C PRO A 85 -22.48 6.00 -25.20
N THR A 86 -22.26 5.89 -23.89
CA THR A 86 -21.16 5.08 -23.38
C THR A 86 -21.41 3.69 -23.94
N SER A 87 -20.60 3.29 -24.94
CA SER A 87 -20.45 1.88 -25.30
C SER A 87 -20.42 1.13 -23.98
N GLU A 88 -21.37 0.22 -23.81
CA GLU A 88 -21.68 -0.43 -22.53
C GLU A 88 -20.40 -0.64 -21.75
N PRO A 89 -20.33 -0.19 -20.48
CA PRO A 89 -19.18 -0.52 -19.66
C PRO A 89 -19.06 -2.04 -19.72
N LYS A 90 -18.00 -2.55 -20.37
CA LYS A 90 -17.61 -3.96 -20.28
C LYS A 90 -17.73 -4.27 -18.81
N ALA A 91 -18.75 -5.06 -18.47
CA ALA A 91 -19.13 -5.29 -17.09
C ALA A 91 -17.83 -5.66 -16.37
N PHE A 92 -17.31 -4.73 -15.59
CA PHE A 92 -16.30 -5.08 -14.63
C PHE A 92 -17.09 -5.93 -13.69
N VAL A 93 -16.96 -7.24 -13.86
CA VAL A 93 -17.49 -8.25 -12.99
C VAL A 93 -16.91 -7.90 -11.63
N VAL A 94 -17.65 -7.09 -10.87
CA VAL A 94 -17.47 -7.01 -9.43
C VAL A 94 -17.56 -8.47 -9.00
N PRO A 95 -16.52 -9.04 -8.37
CA PRO A 95 -16.59 -10.40 -7.88
C PRO A 95 -17.82 -10.48 -6.98
N ASN A 96 -18.80 -11.15 -7.56
CA ASN A 96 -20.10 -11.52 -7.07
C ASN A 96 -20.15 -11.63 -5.53
N VAL A 97 -20.69 -10.61 -4.86
CA VAL A 97 -20.92 -10.62 -3.41
C VAL A 97 -21.94 -11.72 -3.03
N GLU A 98 -22.77 -12.18 -3.98
CA GLU A 98 -23.71 -13.30 -3.80
C GLU A 98 -23.07 -14.70 -3.87
N LEU A 99 -21.80 -14.85 -4.29
CA LEU A 99 -21.10 -16.14 -4.22
C LEU A 99 -20.53 -16.45 -2.83
N LEU A 100 -20.55 -15.49 -1.88
CA LEU A 100 -20.12 -15.70 -0.49
C LEU A 100 -21.15 -16.44 0.37
N ALA A 101 -22.39 -16.60 -0.10
CA ALA A 101 -23.47 -17.18 0.70
C ALA A 101 -23.50 -18.73 0.72
N LYS A 102 -22.60 -19.42 0.00
CA LYS A 102 -22.59 -20.90 -0.08
C LYS A 102 -21.23 -21.56 0.10
N SER A 103 -20.17 -20.82 0.39
CA SER A 103 -18.92 -21.46 0.83
C SER A 103 -19.16 -22.05 2.22
N LYS A 104 -19.22 -23.39 2.29
CA LYS A 104 -19.04 -24.13 3.54
C LYS A 104 -17.66 -23.77 4.10
N HIS A 105 -17.59 -22.68 4.87
CA HIS A 105 -16.35 -22.26 5.50
C HIS A 105 -16.02 -23.29 6.57
N ARG A 106 -14.98 -24.09 6.31
CA ARG A 106 -14.42 -24.98 7.31
C ARG A 106 -13.67 -24.15 8.33
N GLU A 107 -13.84 -24.48 9.60
CA GLU A 107 -13.19 -23.78 10.70
C GLU A 107 -12.33 -24.74 11.52
N TYR A 108 -11.22 -24.25 12.04
CA TYR A 108 -10.53 -24.91 13.13
C TYR A 108 -11.22 -24.55 14.43
N ARG A 109 -11.70 -25.56 15.17
CA ARG A 109 -12.09 -25.44 16.57
C ARG A 109 -10.94 -25.91 17.44
N ARG A 110 -10.46 -25.04 18.33
CA ARG A 110 -9.34 -25.32 19.24
C ARG A 110 -9.75 -25.22 20.68
N THR A 111 -9.26 -26.14 21.52
CA THR A 111 -9.51 -26.13 22.97
C THR A 111 -8.18 -26.03 23.71
N CYS A 112 -8.00 -25.00 24.54
CA CYS A 112 -6.76 -24.77 25.27
C CYS A 112 -6.56 -25.85 26.34
N LYS A 113 -5.41 -26.53 26.36
CA LYS A 113 -5.09 -27.49 27.44
C LYS A 113 -4.78 -26.84 28.79
N ARG A 114 -4.47 -25.54 28.81
CA ARG A 114 -4.10 -24.81 30.02
C ARG A 114 -5.29 -24.21 30.76
N CYS A 115 -6.22 -23.59 30.03
CA CYS A 115 -7.37 -22.88 30.61
C CYS A 115 -8.74 -23.42 30.16
N GLY A 116 -8.79 -24.42 29.28
CA GLY A 116 -10.03 -25.03 28.79
C GLY A 116 -10.84 -24.18 27.81
N LYS A 117 -10.43 -22.94 27.54
CA LYS A 117 -11.16 -22.02 26.64
C LYS A 117 -11.08 -22.49 25.19
N VAL A 118 -12.20 -22.33 24.49
CA VAL A 118 -12.36 -22.72 23.08
C VAL A 118 -12.31 -21.49 22.20
N TRP A 119 -11.61 -21.56 21.06
CA TRP A 119 -11.63 -20.52 20.05
C TRP A 119 -11.63 -21.12 18.64
N HIS A 120 -12.02 -20.30 17.69
CA HIS A 120 -12.22 -20.68 16.30
C HIS A 120 -11.34 -19.84 15.38
N SER A 121 -10.93 -20.42 14.26
CA SER A 121 -10.31 -19.68 13.16
C SER A 121 -10.67 -20.29 11.82
N LEU A 122 -10.91 -19.44 10.83
CA LEU A 122 -11.21 -19.87 9.48
C LEU A 122 -10.01 -20.60 8.86
N LEU A 123 -10.24 -21.79 8.30
CA LEU A 123 -9.20 -22.57 7.64
C LEU A 123 -8.67 -21.84 6.40
N SER A 124 -9.56 -21.12 5.69
CA SER A 124 -9.19 -20.26 4.56
C SER A 124 -8.21 -19.16 4.96
N ARG A 125 -8.41 -18.53 6.13
CA ARG A 125 -7.56 -17.45 6.61
C ARG A 125 -6.16 -17.93 6.95
N GLU A 126 -6.02 -19.05 7.66
CA GLU A 126 -4.69 -19.61 7.95
C GLU A 126 -3.95 -20.04 6.68
N LYS A 127 -4.67 -20.58 5.69
CA LYS A 127 -4.12 -20.95 4.40
C LYS A 127 -3.63 -19.73 3.62
N GLU A 128 -4.42 -18.65 3.60
CA GLU A 128 -4.05 -17.39 2.96
C GLU A 128 -2.78 -16.79 3.58
N ILE A 129 -2.71 -16.71 4.91
CA ILE A 129 -1.53 -16.21 5.64
C ILE A 129 -0.30 -17.07 5.32
N THR A 130 -0.46 -18.40 5.27
CA THR A 130 0.62 -19.33 4.90
C THR A 130 1.10 -19.09 3.47
N ASN A 131 0.18 -18.90 2.52
CA ASN A 131 0.50 -18.64 1.12
C ASN A 131 1.27 -17.33 0.93
N GLN A 132 0.87 -16.26 1.63
CA GLN A 132 1.62 -14.98 1.62
C GLN A 132 3.07 -15.15 2.10
N GLY A 133 3.31 -16.03 3.07
CA GLY A 133 4.64 -16.40 3.53
C GLY A 133 5.48 -17.19 2.51
N ASN A 134 4.82 -18.01 1.68
CA ASN A 134 5.48 -18.84 0.66
C ASN A 134 5.79 -18.06 -0.62
N GLU A 135 4.91 -17.16 -1.07
CA GLU A 135 5.18 -16.26 -2.19
C GLU A 135 6.39 -15.37 -1.93
N SER A 136 6.64 -15.06 -0.65
CA SER A 136 7.81 -14.32 -0.20
C SER A 136 9.14 -15.11 -0.27
N GLN A 137 9.15 -16.39 -0.67
CA GLN A 137 10.37 -17.22 -0.69
C GLN A 137 11.13 -17.21 -2.03
N CYS A 138 10.57 -16.70 -3.13
CA CYS A 138 11.24 -16.67 -4.43
C CYS A 138 12.25 -15.50 -4.57
N PHE A 139 13.09 -15.27 -3.55
CA PHE A 139 14.00 -14.11 -3.49
C PHE A 139 15.49 -14.47 -3.46
N ALA A 140 15.85 -15.76 -3.53
CA ALA A 140 17.24 -16.20 -3.54
C ALA A 140 18.08 -15.53 -4.66
N CYS A 141 17.45 -15.13 -5.78
CA CYS A 141 18.14 -14.46 -6.89
C CYS A 141 18.15 -12.92 -6.79
N VAL A 142 17.27 -12.30 -6.01
CA VAL A 142 17.11 -10.83 -5.95
C VAL A 142 18.02 -10.19 -4.89
N SER A 143 18.47 -10.98 -3.91
CA SER A 143 19.26 -10.51 -2.78
C SER A 143 20.64 -9.94 -3.18
N CYS A 144 21.18 -10.31 -4.34
CA CYS A 144 22.47 -9.79 -4.82
C CYS A 144 22.37 -8.35 -5.37
N CYS A 145 21.19 -7.91 -5.80
CA CYS A 145 21.03 -6.62 -6.49
C CYS A 145 20.31 -5.56 -5.63
N ASN A 146 19.58 -5.95 -4.59
CA ASN A 146 18.88 -4.99 -3.73
C ASN A 146 18.74 -5.50 -2.27
N PRO A 147 19.63 -5.10 -1.34
CA PRO A 147 19.59 -5.55 0.05
C PRO A 147 18.32 -5.10 0.79
N THR A 148 17.72 -3.97 0.38
CA THR A 148 16.49 -3.46 1.01
C THR A 148 15.29 -4.38 0.75
N VAL A 149 15.21 -4.96 -0.44
CA VAL A 149 14.15 -5.93 -0.78
C VAL A 149 14.29 -7.21 0.05
N ALA A 150 15.53 -7.68 0.26
CA ALA A 150 15.81 -8.84 1.10
C ALA A 150 15.39 -8.61 2.56
N VAL A 151 15.72 -7.45 3.15
CA VAL A 151 15.30 -7.09 4.52
C VAL A 151 13.78 -7.03 4.64
N LYS A 152 13.09 -6.41 3.68
CA LYS A 152 11.62 -6.35 3.68
C LYS A 152 10.98 -7.73 3.56
N ALA A 153 11.52 -8.62 2.73
CA ALA A 153 11.05 -10.00 2.63
C ALA A 153 11.20 -10.76 3.96
N MET A 154 12.33 -10.57 4.67
CA MET A 154 12.53 -11.14 6.01
C MET A 154 11.51 -10.62 7.03
N GLN A 155 11.24 -9.30 7.02
CA GLN A 155 10.23 -8.68 7.88
C GLN A 155 8.83 -9.23 7.59
N ASN A 156 8.46 -9.36 6.31
CA ASN A 156 7.17 -9.92 5.91
C ASN A 156 7.03 -11.38 6.39
N LYS A 157 8.08 -12.19 6.25
CA LYS A 157 8.09 -13.57 6.73
C LYS A 157 7.94 -13.64 8.25
N ALA A 158 8.59 -12.74 8.99
CA ALA A 158 8.46 -12.65 10.44
C ALA A 158 7.03 -12.23 10.84
N ALA A 159 6.43 -11.28 10.13
CA ALA A 159 5.05 -10.83 10.35
C ALA A 159 4.04 -11.97 10.11
N VAL A 160 4.17 -12.71 9.00
CA VAL A 160 3.34 -13.89 8.70
C VAL A 160 3.45 -14.94 9.81
N LYS A 161 4.67 -15.26 10.25
CA LYS A 161 4.90 -16.22 11.33
C LYS A 161 4.27 -15.75 12.65
N SER A 162 4.38 -14.45 12.96
CA SER A 162 3.78 -13.87 14.16
C SER A 162 2.26 -13.93 14.12
N GLU A 163 1.63 -13.59 12.99
CA GLU A 163 0.18 -13.64 12.85
C GLU A 163 -0.35 -15.08 12.92
N LEU A 164 0.33 -16.04 12.28
CA LEU A 164 -0.03 -17.46 12.40
C LEU A 164 0.10 -17.94 13.86
N GLY A 165 1.18 -17.52 14.55
CA GLY A 165 1.38 -17.80 15.96
C GLY A 165 0.26 -17.24 16.84
N ARG A 166 -0.18 -16.00 16.55
CA ARG A 166 -1.31 -15.35 17.24
C ARG A 166 -2.62 -16.10 17.05
N LEU A 167 -2.93 -16.56 15.82
CA LEU A 167 -4.14 -17.34 15.53
C LEU A 167 -4.15 -18.71 16.22
N ARG A 168 -2.97 -19.30 16.40
CA ARG A 168 -2.77 -20.61 17.05
C ARG A 168 -2.54 -20.51 18.56
N SER A 169 -2.48 -19.31 19.13
CA SER A 169 -2.33 -19.15 20.58
C SER A 169 -3.69 -18.92 21.22
N CYS A 170 -3.89 -19.45 22.41
CA CYS A 170 -5.10 -19.20 23.18
C CYS A 170 -5.22 -17.70 23.51
N PRO A 171 -6.32 -17.01 23.16
CA PRO A 171 -6.45 -15.58 23.38
C PRO A 171 -6.50 -15.18 24.86
N GLU A 172 -6.87 -16.12 25.74
CA GLU A 172 -7.08 -15.87 27.17
C GLU A 172 -5.79 -16.00 27.98
N CYS A 173 -4.90 -16.91 27.60
CA CYS A 173 -3.69 -17.22 28.39
C CYS A 173 -2.39 -17.25 27.59
N GLY A 174 -2.45 -17.01 26.27
CA GLY A 174 -1.30 -17.05 25.37
C GLY A 174 -0.68 -18.44 25.14
N SER A 175 -1.27 -19.51 25.68
CA SER A 175 -0.75 -20.87 25.52
C SER A 175 -0.86 -21.36 24.08
N GLY A 176 0.22 -21.93 23.54
CA GLY A 176 0.25 -22.65 22.26
C GLY A 176 -0.09 -24.14 22.37
N VAL A 177 -0.52 -24.61 23.53
CA VAL A 177 -0.88 -26.03 23.77
C VAL A 177 -2.40 -26.19 23.73
N TYR A 178 -2.91 -26.89 22.72
CA TYR A 178 -4.34 -27.07 22.48
C TYR A 178 -4.65 -28.39 21.75
N ASP A 179 -5.91 -28.83 21.82
CA ASP A 179 -6.47 -29.84 20.91
C ASP A 179 -7.18 -29.13 19.75
N GLU A 180 -7.08 -29.68 18.54
CA GLU A 180 -7.60 -29.09 17.31
C GLU A 180 -8.49 -30.07 16.55
N THR A 181 -9.65 -29.60 16.08
CA THR A 181 -10.58 -30.34 15.23
C THR A 181 -11.12 -29.43 14.13
N VAL A 182 -11.30 -29.95 12.91
CA VAL A 182 -11.95 -29.20 11.82
C VAL A 182 -13.45 -29.41 11.90
N VAL A 183 -14.22 -28.32 11.93
CA VAL A 183 -15.70 -28.31 11.96
C VAL A 183 -16.28 -27.71 10.68
#